data_AF-A0A4Y2QI54-F1
#
_entry.id   AF-A0A4Y2QI54-F1
#
_cell.length_a   1.000
_cell.length_b   1.000
_cell.length_c   1.000
_cell.angle_alpha   90.00
_cell.angle_beta   90.00
_cell.angle_gamma   90.00
#
_symmetry.space_group_name_H-M   'P 1'
#
loop_
_entity.id
_entity.type
_entity.pdbx_description
1 polymer ?
#
loop_
_entity_poly.entity_id
_entity_poly.type
_entity_poly.pdbx_seq_one_letter_code
_entity_poly.pdbx_strand_id
1 'polypeptide(L)'
;MYIVSNLCVERLDEKAVRGMEKWSKSTTLSAYILYGEQCLAQCTIFRWYQCYEALRVKIKDLPCPGQEHVVTNSARISAVDELIRQNRRITTREIAVELSISKRTVHHIIHKKLGYEKCCAQWVPKHLSENQKTVRMGVCLLVQSLGSF
;
A
#
# COMPACT_ATOMS: atom_id res chain seq x y z
N MET A 1 -31.31 -3.39 -11.27
CA MET A 1 -29.87 -3.03 -11.16
C MET A 1 -29.83 -1.80 -10.25
N TYR A 2 -29.57 -1.88 -8.95
CA TYR A 2 -28.53 -2.60 -8.23
C TYR A 2 -29.08 -3.29 -6.97
N ILE A 3 -28.60 -4.52 -6.75
CA ILE A 3 -28.74 -5.27 -5.51
C ILE A 3 -27.60 -4.79 -4.61
N VAL A 4 -27.91 -4.11 -3.51
CA VAL A 4 -27.01 -4.06 -2.35
C VAL A 4 -27.70 -4.86 -1.27
N SER A 5 -27.17 -6.07 -1.09
CA SER A 5 -27.55 -7.05 -0.09
C SER A 5 -27.42 -6.47 1.32
N ASN A 6 -28.51 -5.91 1.83
CA ASN A 6 -28.74 -5.66 3.25
C ASN A 6 -29.16 -6.95 3.97
N LEU A 7 -28.31 -7.99 3.91
CA LEU A 7 -28.43 -9.15 4.78
C LEU A 7 -27.36 -9.05 5.87
N CYS A 8 -27.77 -8.52 7.02
CA CYS A 8 -27.38 -8.96 8.37
C CYS A 8 -27.92 -7.94 9.39
N VAL A 9 -29.24 -7.75 9.40
CA VAL A 9 -29.95 -7.21 10.59
C VAL A 9 -30.57 -8.42 11.28
N GLU A 10 -29.73 -9.26 11.89
CA GLU A 10 -30.22 -10.24 12.84
C GLU A 10 -30.52 -9.52 14.16
N ARG A 11 -31.80 -9.17 14.30
CA ARG A 11 -32.62 -9.28 15.51
C ARG A 11 -31.80 -9.34 16.81
N LEU A 12 -31.33 -8.17 17.28
CA LEU A 12 -30.97 -8.00 18.69
C LEU A 12 -32.25 -8.14 19.52
N ASP A 13 -32.27 -9.13 20.40
CA ASP A 13 -33.41 -9.42 21.27
C ASP A 13 -33.74 -8.19 22.12
N GLU A 14 -34.96 -7.70 22.04
CA GLU A 14 -35.40 -6.42 22.61
C GLU A 14 -35.25 -6.40 24.15
N LYS A 15 -35.22 -7.58 24.78
CA LYS A 15 -34.90 -7.77 26.20
C LYS A 15 -33.41 -7.60 26.52
N ALA A 16 -32.52 -8.00 25.62
CA ALA A 16 -31.08 -7.77 25.75
C ALA A 16 -30.75 -6.28 25.64
N VAL A 17 -31.41 -5.56 24.71
CA VAL A 17 -31.26 -4.11 24.55
C VAL A 17 -31.70 -3.35 25.82
N ARG A 18 -32.85 -3.70 26.42
CA ARG A 18 -33.32 -3.08 27.68
C ARG A 18 -32.45 -3.41 28.90
N GLY A 19 -31.84 -4.60 28.95
CA GLY A 19 -30.85 -4.95 29.97
C GLY A 19 -29.55 -4.15 29.81
N MET A 20 -29.10 -3.97 28.57
CA MET A 20 -27.93 -3.17 28.20
C MET A 20 -28.12 -1.68 28.48
N GLU A 21 -29.32 -1.11 28.31
CA GLU A 21 -29.59 0.29 28.66
C GLU A 21 -29.43 0.58 30.16
N LYS A 22 -29.84 -0.36 31.02
CA LYS A 22 -29.72 -0.22 32.48
C LYS A 22 -28.26 -0.25 32.93
N TRP A 23 -27.44 -1.11 32.34
CA TRP A 23 -26.00 -1.20 32.62
C TRP A 23 -25.18 -0.09 31.94
N SER A 24 -25.54 0.28 30.70
CA SER A 24 -24.95 1.40 29.97
C SER A 24 -25.08 2.71 30.74
N LYS A 25 -26.25 2.99 31.34
CA LYS A 25 -26.45 4.15 32.21
C LYS A 25 -25.52 4.11 33.43
N SER A 26 -25.33 2.96 34.07
CA SER A 26 -24.46 2.82 35.25
C SER A 26 -22.97 3.04 34.94
N THR A 27 -22.46 2.47 33.85
CA THR A 27 -21.04 2.61 33.44
C THR A 27 -20.76 4.00 32.86
N THR A 28 -21.70 4.57 32.11
CA THR A 28 -21.59 5.94 31.56
C THR A 28 -21.64 6.98 32.67
N LEU A 29 -22.51 6.81 33.68
CA LEU A 29 -22.54 7.67 34.87
C LEU A 29 -21.23 7.57 35.65
N SER A 30 -20.66 6.39 35.83
CA SER A 30 -19.37 6.22 36.51
C SER A 30 -18.21 6.87 35.74
N ALA A 31 -18.18 6.78 34.41
CA ALA A 31 -17.17 7.43 33.58
C ALA A 31 -17.33 8.95 33.55
N TYR A 32 -18.56 9.47 33.56
CA TYR A 32 -18.85 10.90 33.65
C TYR A 32 -18.49 11.47 35.03
N ILE A 33 -18.74 10.71 36.11
CA ILE A 33 -18.35 11.09 37.47
C ILE A 33 -16.81 11.15 37.62
N LEU A 34 -16.08 10.25 36.96
CA LEU A 34 -14.61 10.16 37.09
C LEU A 34 -13.86 11.16 36.18
N TYR A 35 -14.39 11.48 34.99
CA TYR A 35 -13.70 12.28 33.96
C TYR A 35 -14.41 13.60 33.60
N GLY A 36 -15.61 13.87 34.12
CA GLY A 36 -16.35 15.11 33.91
C GLY A 36 -16.59 15.45 32.44
N GLU A 37 -16.28 16.69 32.04
CA GLU A 37 -16.41 17.18 30.66
C GLU A 37 -15.42 16.56 29.66
N GLN A 38 -14.36 15.90 30.14
CA GLN A 38 -13.40 15.17 29.30
C GLN A 38 -13.88 13.76 28.96
N CYS A 39 -15.10 13.40 29.35
CA CYS A 39 -15.67 12.08 29.09
C CYS A 39 -15.90 11.85 27.59
N LEU A 40 -15.63 10.62 27.14
CA LEU A 40 -15.93 10.21 25.78
C LEU A 40 -17.46 10.22 25.57
N ALA A 41 -17.89 10.58 24.34
CA ALA A 41 -19.30 10.53 23.98
C ALA A 41 -19.90 9.14 24.24
N GLN A 42 -21.16 9.08 24.67
CA GLN A 42 -21.84 7.82 25.01
C GLN A 42 -21.76 6.77 23.89
N CYS A 43 -21.88 7.20 22.63
CA CYS A 43 -21.75 6.35 21.45
C CYS A 43 -20.35 5.70 21.35
N THR A 44 -19.30 6.41 21.75
CA THR A 44 -17.92 5.90 21.76
C THR A 44 -17.77 4.83 22.84
N ILE A 45 -18.22 5.10 24.07
CA ILE A 45 -18.19 4.14 25.18
C ILE A 45 -18.93 2.84 24.81
N PHE A 46 -20.10 2.97 24.16
CA PHE A 46 -20.86 1.82 23.70
C PHE A 46 -20.13 1.00 22.63
N ARG A 47 -19.49 1.65 21.66
CA ARG A 47 -18.66 0.97 20.65
C ARG A 47 -17.48 0.22 21.28
N TRP A 48 -16.83 0.81 22.29
CA TRP A 48 -15.74 0.16 23.02
C TRP A 48 -16.20 -1.08 23.77
N TYR A 49 -17.38 -1.02 24.42
CA TYR A 49 -17.97 -2.18 25.11
C TYR A 49 -18.33 -3.31 24.12
N GLN A 50 -18.92 -2.98 22.97
CA GLN A 50 -19.18 -3.98 21.92
C GLN A 50 -17.90 -4.65 21.41
N CYS A 51 -16.80 -3.90 21.28
CA CYS A 51 -15.49 -4.46 20.94
C CYS A 51 -14.94 -5.38 22.04
N TYR A 52 -15.17 -5.03 23.32
CA TYR A 52 -14.75 -5.81 24.47
C TYR A 52 -15.49 -7.17 24.55
N GLU A 53 -16.83 -7.17 24.43
CA GLU A 53 -17.66 -8.39 24.39
C GLU A 53 -17.32 -9.28 23.20
N ALA A 54 -16.98 -8.68 22.05
CA ALA A 54 -16.48 -9.41 20.87
C ALA A 54 -15.05 -9.96 21.05
N LEU A 55 -14.50 -9.96 22.28
CA LEU A 55 -13.13 -10.37 22.65
C LEU A 55 -12.04 -9.68 21.84
N ARG A 56 -12.33 -8.53 21.22
CA ARG A 56 -11.33 -7.70 20.53
C ARG A 56 -10.61 -6.84 21.57
N VAL A 57 -9.80 -7.48 22.42
CA VAL A 57 -9.01 -6.84 23.50
C VAL A 57 -7.78 -6.09 22.95
N LYS A 58 -7.85 -5.57 21.72
CA LYS A 58 -6.76 -4.80 21.14
C LYS A 58 -6.95 -3.33 21.54
N ILE A 59 -6.17 -2.92 22.54
CA ILE A 59 -6.16 -1.54 23.09
C ILE A 59 -5.66 -0.54 22.05
N LYS A 60 -4.82 -0.99 21.11
CA LYS A 60 -4.33 -0.16 20.00
C LYS A 60 -5.39 -0.06 18.91
N ASP A 61 -5.52 1.12 18.32
CA ASP A 61 -6.32 1.34 17.13
C ASP A 61 -6.01 0.26 16.08
N LEU A 62 -7.05 -0.27 15.47
CA LEU A 62 -6.89 -1.06 14.26
C LEU A 62 -6.15 -0.19 13.24
N PRO A 63 -5.31 -0.79 12.37
CA PRO A 63 -4.79 -0.06 11.23
C PRO A 63 -5.99 0.56 10.54
N CYS A 64 -6.10 1.88 10.60
CA CYS A 64 -7.11 2.60 9.85
C CYS A 64 -6.91 2.13 8.41
N PRO A 65 -7.95 1.66 7.71
CA PRO A 65 -7.86 1.59 6.26
C PRO A 65 -7.58 3.03 5.87
N GLY A 66 -6.30 3.34 5.69
CA GLY A 66 -5.92 4.61 5.13
C GLY A 66 -6.71 4.74 3.84
N GLN A 67 -6.84 5.95 3.36
CA GLN A 67 -7.02 6.12 1.94
C GLN A 67 -5.76 5.56 1.28
N GLU A 68 -5.62 4.23 1.24
CA GLU A 68 -4.97 3.53 0.17
C GLU A 68 -5.54 4.25 -1.03
N HIS A 69 -4.69 4.97 -1.73
CA HIS A 69 -5.04 5.56 -3.00
C HIS A 69 -5.37 4.39 -3.93
N VAL A 70 -6.56 3.81 -3.76
CA VAL A 70 -7.26 2.89 -4.67
C VAL A 70 -7.43 3.59 -6.03
N VAL A 71 -7.21 4.90 -6.08
CA VAL A 71 -7.12 5.73 -7.29
C VAL A 71 -5.66 6.05 -7.68
N THR A 72 -4.69 5.19 -7.34
CA THR A 72 -3.46 5.07 -8.14
C THR A 72 -3.72 3.99 -9.17
N ASN A 73 -4.54 4.37 -10.13
CA ASN A 73 -5.00 3.62 -11.29
C ASN A 73 -3.91 2.64 -11.76
N SER A 74 -4.16 1.32 -11.70
CA SER A 74 -3.22 0.29 -12.15
C SER A 74 -2.68 0.58 -13.55
N ALA A 75 -3.51 1.18 -14.40
CA ALA A 75 -3.12 1.70 -15.71
C ALA A 75 -1.94 2.69 -15.66
N ARG A 76 -1.91 3.62 -14.69
CA ARG A 76 -0.79 4.56 -14.53
C ARG A 76 0.49 3.86 -14.05
N ILE A 77 0.37 2.84 -13.20
CA ILE A 77 1.53 2.05 -12.76
C ILE A 77 2.13 1.31 -13.96
N SER A 78 1.29 0.67 -14.78
CA SER A 78 1.72 -0.01 -16.00
C SER A 78 2.33 0.96 -17.01
N ALA A 79 1.74 2.14 -17.22
CA ALA A 79 2.30 3.15 -18.12
C ALA A 79 3.68 3.65 -17.67
N VAL A 80 3.89 3.84 -16.35
CA VAL A 80 5.22 4.16 -15.81
C VAL A 80 6.21 3.02 -16.06
N ASP A 81 5.82 1.75 -15.84
CA ASP A 81 6.68 0.60 -16.09
C ASP A 81 7.07 0.49 -17.57
N GLU A 82 6.12 0.71 -18.48
CA GLU A 82 6.35 0.68 -19.92
C GLU A 82 7.33 1.77 -20.37
N LEU A 83 7.17 3.01 -19.92
CA LEU A 83 8.11 4.10 -20.23
C LEU A 83 9.53 3.79 -19.74
N ILE A 84 9.67 3.19 -18.56
CA ILE A 84 10.98 2.77 -18.01
C ILE A 84 11.57 1.63 -18.84
N ARG A 85 10.76 0.69 -19.32
CA ARG A 85 11.21 -0.42 -20.17
C ARG A 85 11.70 0.06 -21.54
N GLN A 86 10.99 1.01 -22.15
CA GLN A 86 11.35 1.59 -23.43
C GLN A 86 12.65 2.40 -23.35
N ASN A 87 12.81 3.20 -22.30
CA ASN A 87 14.03 3.98 -22.09
C ASN A 87 14.54 3.85 -20.66
N ARG A 88 15.56 3.02 -20.45
CA ARG A 88 16.18 2.78 -19.13
C ARG A 88 16.88 4.00 -18.55
N ARG A 89 17.08 5.08 -19.32
CA ARG A 89 17.73 6.33 -18.88
C ARG A 89 16.73 7.47 -18.66
N ILE A 90 15.42 7.21 -18.75
CA ILE A 90 14.38 8.22 -18.55
C ILE A 90 14.40 8.81 -17.14
N THR A 91 14.10 10.10 -17.03
CA THR A 91 14.09 10.83 -15.76
C THR A 91 12.68 10.86 -15.16
N THR A 92 12.61 11.00 -13.83
CA THR A 92 11.32 11.17 -13.12
C THR A 92 10.53 12.40 -13.53
N ARG A 93 11.21 13.43 -14.08
CA ARG A 93 10.56 14.64 -14.59
C ARG A 93 9.89 14.40 -15.94
N GLU A 94 10.57 13.69 -16.85
CA GLU A 94 10.01 13.34 -18.16
C GLU A 94 8.76 12.47 -18.00
N ILE A 95 8.81 11.44 -17.14
CA ILE A 95 7.64 10.61 -16.83
C ILE A 95 6.49 11.44 -16.24
N ALA A 96 6.80 12.39 -15.36
CA ALA A 96 5.80 13.26 -14.74
C ALA A 96 5.08 14.14 -15.77
N VAL A 97 5.82 14.67 -16.74
CA VAL A 97 5.27 15.47 -17.84
C VAL A 97 4.44 14.59 -18.78
N GLU A 98 4.98 13.46 -19.22
CA GLU A 98 4.33 12.55 -20.17
C GLU A 98 2.97 12.06 -19.66
N LEU A 99 2.91 11.66 -18.39
CA LEU A 99 1.69 11.10 -17.81
C LEU A 99 0.83 12.16 -17.10
N SER A 100 1.25 13.43 -17.09
CA SER A 100 0.60 14.52 -16.33
C SER A 100 0.39 14.16 -14.85
N ILE A 101 1.40 13.55 -14.24
CA ILE A 101 1.39 13.11 -12.83
C ILE A 101 2.37 13.95 -12.02
N SER A 102 2.08 14.20 -10.75
CA SER A 102 3.05 14.84 -9.86
C SER A 102 4.35 14.02 -9.73
N LYS A 103 5.50 14.70 -9.70
CA LYS A 103 6.83 14.09 -9.50
C LYS A 103 6.87 13.20 -8.24
N ARG A 104 6.17 13.60 -7.17
CA ARG A 104 6.10 12.84 -5.91
C ARG A 104 5.41 11.50 -6.12
N THR A 105 4.30 11.49 -6.86
CA THR A 105 3.57 10.25 -7.17
C THR A 105 4.41 9.34 -8.07
N VAL A 106 5.09 9.87 -9.09
CA VAL A 106 6.01 9.09 -9.94
C VAL A 106 7.12 8.45 -9.10
N HIS A 107 7.76 9.22 -8.22
CA HIS A 107 8.79 8.71 -7.32
C HIS A 107 8.26 7.61 -6.40
N HIS A 108 7.05 7.77 -5.85
CA HIS A 108 6.40 6.73 -5.05
C HIS A 108 6.12 5.46 -5.88
N ILE A 109 5.62 5.59 -7.11
CA ILE A 109 5.35 4.43 -7.98
C ILE A 109 6.66 3.67 -8.27
N ILE A 110 7.72 4.38 -8.68
CA ILE A 110 8.99 3.76 -9.04
C ILE A 110 9.59 2.97 -7.88
N HIS A 111 9.68 3.58 -6.68
CA HIS A 111 10.39 2.94 -5.56
C HIS A 111 9.51 2.07 -4.67
N LYS A 112 8.22 2.41 -4.48
CA LYS A 112 7.34 1.68 -3.55
C LYS A 112 6.42 0.69 -4.25
N LYS A 113 6.07 0.90 -5.53
CA LYS A 113 5.19 -0.01 -6.28
C LYS A 113 5.96 -0.92 -7.23
N LEU A 114 6.91 -0.38 -7.98
CA LEU A 114 7.71 -1.14 -8.95
C LEU A 114 9.04 -1.66 -8.38
N GLY A 115 9.55 -1.04 -7.31
CA GLY A 115 10.80 -1.48 -6.66
C GLY A 115 12.06 -1.17 -7.48
N TYR A 116 12.00 -0.24 -8.44
CA TYR A 116 13.17 0.15 -9.21
C TYR A 116 14.10 1.04 -8.39
N GLU A 117 15.40 0.89 -8.67
CA GLU A 117 16.46 1.73 -8.12
C GLU A 117 17.28 2.35 -9.25
N LYS A 118 17.90 3.48 -8.95
CA LYS A 118 18.77 4.16 -9.90
C LYS A 118 20.16 3.54 -9.85
N CYS A 119 20.53 2.83 -10.90
CA CYS A 119 21.90 2.37 -11.09
C CYS A 119 22.72 3.38 -11.90
N CYS A 120 23.98 3.59 -11.52
CA CYS A 120 24.92 4.36 -12.33
C CYS A 120 25.32 3.54 -13.57
N ALA A 121 25.47 4.21 -14.71
CA ALA A 121 25.99 3.55 -15.91
C ALA A 121 27.45 3.16 -15.69
N GLN A 122 27.81 1.94 -16.08
CA GLN A 122 29.20 1.48 -16.06
C GLN A 122 29.98 2.09 -17.23
N TRP A 123 31.21 2.51 -16.98
CA TRP A 123 32.09 3.02 -18.03
C TRP A 123 32.53 1.89 -18.95
N VAL A 124 32.39 2.07 -20.25
CA VAL A 124 32.82 1.09 -21.26
C VAL A 124 34.01 1.69 -22.01
N PRO A 125 35.22 1.10 -21.94
CA PRO A 125 36.45 1.71 -22.48
C PRO A 125 36.43 2.02 -23.98
N LYS A 126 35.69 1.25 -24.77
CA LYS A 126 35.62 1.43 -26.22
C LYS A 126 34.27 1.00 -26.77
N HIS A 127 33.74 1.77 -27.71
CA HIS A 127 32.60 1.36 -28.53
C HIS A 127 33.06 0.36 -29.59
N LEU A 128 32.70 -0.92 -29.43
CA LEU A 128 33.15 -2.00 -30.31
C LEU A 128 32.26 -2.11 -31.55
N SER A 129 32.88 -2.36 -32.70
CA SER A 129 32.15 -2.75 -33.91
C SER A 129 31.62 -4.19 -33.80
N GLU A 130 30.67 -4.55 -34.65
CA GLU A 130 30.06 -5.88 -34.62
C GLU A 130 31.10 -6.98 -34.84
N ASN A 131 31.97 -6.82 -35.85
CA ASN A 131 33.08 -7.75 -36.10
C ASN A 131 33.99 -7.92 -34.88
N GLN A 132 34.28 -6.83 -34.15
CA GLN A 132 35.11 -6.89 -32.94
C GLN A 132 34.42 -7.66 -31.80
N LYS A 133 33.10 -7.56 -31.66
CA LYS A 133 32.35 -8.35 -30.69
C LYS A 133 32.38 -9.84 -31.05
N THR A 134 32.16 -10.19 -32.31
CA THR A 134 32.17 -11.57 -32.79
C THR A 134 33.52 -12.24 -32.56
N VAL A 135 34.61 -11.55 -32.89
CA VAL A 135 35.97 -12.05 -32.64
C VAL A 135 36.21 -12.27 -31.14
N ARG A 136 35.81 -11.31 -30.29
CA ARG A 136 35.94 -11.44 -28.83
C ARG A 136 35.13 -12.61 -28.27
N MET A 137 33.89 -12.81 -28.74
CA MET A 137 33.08 -13.96 -28.34
C MET A 137 33.73 -15.28 -28.77
N GLY A 138 34.24 -15.36 -30.01
CA GLY A 138 34.94 -16.54 -30.52
C GLY A 138 36.16 -16.90 -29.67
N VAL A 139 36.98 -15.91 -29.30
CA VAL A 139 38.12 -16.11 -28.40
C VAL A 139 37.66 -16.61 -27.02
N CYS A 140 36.62 -16.02 -26.43
CA CYS A 140 36.10 -16.48 -25.13
C CYS A 140 35.60 -17.93 -25.18
N LEU A 141 34.87 -18.30 -26.24
CA LEU A 141 34.36 -19.66 -26.43
C LEU A 141 35.49 -20.67 -26.64
N LEU A 142 36.54 -20.29 -27.39
CA LEU A 142 37.74 -21.13 -27.56
C LEU A 142 38.51 -21.31 -26.25
N VAL A 143 38.66 -20.26 -25.44
CA VAL A 143 39.31 -20.37 -24.12
C VAL A 143 38.49 -21.25 -23.18
N GLN A 144 37.16 -21.19 -23.24
CA GLN A 144 36.29 -22.07 -22.45
C GLN A 144 36.39 -23.54 -22.88
N SER A 145 36.46 -23.81 -24.19
CA SER A 145 36.54 -25.18 -24.71
C SER A 145 37.93 -25.82 -24.51
N LEU A 146 38.98 -25.00 -24.42
CA LEU A 146 40.35 -25.46 -24.15
C LEU A 146 40.63 -25.66 -22.65
N GLY A 147 39.65 -25.39 -21.78
CA GLY A 147 39.71 -25.64 -20.35
C GLY A 147 40.25 -24.43 -19.57
N SER A 148 39.46 -24.00 -18.59
CA SER A 148 39.94 -23.16 -17.49
C SER A 148 41.13 -23.86 -16.82
N PHE A 149 42.27 -23.19 -16.75
CA PHE A 149 43.30 -23.49 -15.76
C PHE A 149 42.75 -23.27 -14.35
#